data_AF-A0A5K0XFH3-F1
#
_entry.id   AF-A0A5K0XFH3-F1
#
_cell.length_a   1.000
_cell.length_b   1.000
_cell.length_c   1.000
_cell.angle_alpha   90.00
_cell.angle_beta   90.00
_cell.angle_gamma   90.00
#
_symmetry.space_group_name_H-M   'P 1'
#
loop_
_entity.id
_entity.type
_entity.pdbx_description
1 polymer ?
#
loop_
_entity_poly.entity_id
_entity_poly.type
_entity_poly.pdbx_seq_one_letter_code
_entity_poly.pdbx_strand_id
1 'polypeptide(L)' 'MSPMATASLVLYFLLFCLLPIPLSSAETYIVGGSTGWTTGVANYSAWAASHTLHVGNTL' A
#
# COMPACT_ATOMS: atom_id res chain seq x y z
N MET A 1 15.01 -27.02 28.98
CA MET A 1 14.62 -27.37 27.59
C MET A 1 15.84 -27.97 26.92
N SER A 2 15.70 -29.05 26.14
CA SER A 2 16.84 -29.68 25.46
C SER A 2 17.36 -28.76 24.33
N PRO A 3 18.66 -28.82 23.98
CA PRO A 3 19.24 -27.95 22.95
C PRO A 3 18.55 -28.06 21.58
N MET A 4 17.99 -29.22 21.25
CA MET A 4 17.22 -29.44 20.02
C MET A 4 15.88 -28.68 20.03
N ALA A 5 15.23 -28.57 21.19
CA ALA A 5 13.99 -27.81 21.34
C ALA A 5 14.26 -26.29 21.19
N THR A 6 15.38 -25.81 21.72
CA THR A 6 15.80 -24.40 21.57
C THR A 6 16.14 -24.08 20.11
N ALA A 7 16.87 -24.95 19.41
CA ALA A 7 17.20 -24.76 18.00
C ALA A 7 15.97 -24.72 17.09
N SER A 8 14.98 -25.59 17.33
CA SER A 8 13.71 -25.56 16.60
C SER A 8 12.95 -24.25 16.83
N LEU A 9 12.90 -23.76 18.07
CA LEU A 9 12.17 -22.54 18.41
C LEU A 9 12.80 -21.31 17.75
N VAL A 10 14.14 -21.24 17.71
CA VAL A 10 14.89 -20.20 16.99
C VAL A 10 14.63 -20.27 15.48
N LEU A 11 14.56 -21.49 14.92
CA LEU A 11 14.29 -21.68 13.49
C LEU A 11 12.88 -21.19 13.11
N TYR A 12 11.85 -21.55 13.89
CA TYR A 12 10.48 -21.09 13.66
C TYR A 12 10.34 -19.57 13.79
N PHE A 13 11.02 -18.97 14.78
CA PHE A 13 11.03 -17.53 14.95
C PHE A 13 11.67 -16.81 13.75
N LEU A 14 12.80 -17.30 13.26
CA LEU A 14 13.44 -16.78 12.05
C LEU A 14 12.54 -16.89 10.83
N LEU A 15 11.93 -18.07 10.59
CA LEU A 15 10.99 -18.28 9.50
C LEU A 15 9.79 -17.34 9.57
N PHE A 16 9.28 -17.05 10.76
CA PHE A 16 8.19 -16.11 10.97
C PHE A 16 8.59 -14.65 10.65
N CYS A 17 9.78 -14.22 11.07
CA CYS A 17 10.31 -12.88 10.75
C CYS A 17 10.56 -12.66 9.26
N LEU A 18 10.76 -13.73 8.49
CA LEU A 18 10.96 -13.70 7.04
C LEU A 18 9.65 -13.66 6.24
N LEU A 19 8.49 -13.77 6.88
CA LEU A 19 7.21 -13.69 6.19
C LEU A 19 6.99 -12.26 5.64
N PRO A 20 6.67 -12.10 4.34
CA PRO A 20 6.34 -10.80 3.80
C PRO A 20 5.06 -10.28 4.45
N ILE A 21 5.15 -9.13 5.11
CA ILE A 21 3.98 -8.45 5.66
C ILE A 21 3.37 -7.62 4.52
N PRO A 22 2.07 -7.79 4.18
CA PRO A 22 1.43 -6.92 3.21
C PRO A 22 1.37 -5.51 3.77
N LEU A 23 2.22 -4.63 3.25
CA LEU A 23 2.17 -3.20 3.54
C LEU A 23 1.01 -2.61 2.76
N SER A 24 -0.11 -2.33 3.45
CA SER A 24 -1.18 -1.52 2.90
C SER A 24 -0.77 -0.05 2.97
N SER A 25 -0.23 0.49 1.89
CA SER A 25 0.03 1.93 1.76
C SER A 25 -1.17 2.62 1.09
N ALA A 26 -1.75 3.63 1.75
CA ALA A 26 -2.69 4.53 1.12
C ALA A 26 -1.94 5.51 0.21
N GLU A 27 -2.42 5.72 -1.01
CA GLU A 27 -1.90 6.73 -1.92
C GLU A 27 -2.72 8.03 -1.81
N THR A 28 -2.04 9.16 -2.01
CA THR A 28 -2.65 10.48 -2.07
C THR A 28 -2.57 10.98 -3.51
N TYR A 29 -3.72 11.29 -4.10
CA TYR A 29 -3.80 11.82 -5.45
C TYR A 29 -4.13 13.30 -5.44
N ILE A 30 -3.64 14.06 -6.42
CA ILE A 30 -4.05 15.45 -6.63
C ILE A 30 -5.10 15.46 -7.73
N VAL A 31 -6.34 15.82 -7.39
CA VAL A 31 -7.44 15.87 -8.37
C VAL A 31 -7.13 16.86 -9.50
N GLY A 32 -7.22 16.38 -10.74
CA GLY A 32 -6.89 17.17 -11.94
C GLY A 32 -5.37 17.34 -12.17
N GLY A 33 -4.53 16.70 -11.36
CA GLY A 33 -3.07 16.78 -11.46
C GLY A 33 -2.57 18.22 -11.36
N SER A 34 -1.74 18.64 -12.31
CA SER A 34 -1.22 20.02 -12.37
C SER A 34 -2.29 21.08 -12.66
N THR A 35 -3.43 20.68 -13.24
CA THR A 35 -4.55 21.60 -13.52
C THR A 35 -5.35 21.92 -12.26
N GLY A 36 -5.31 21.02 -11.27
CA GLY A 36 -6.06 21.15 -10.03
C GLY A 36 -7.58 21.11 -10.21
N TRP A 37 -8.30 21.57 -9.19
CA TRP A 37 -9.75 21.65 -9.18
C TRP A 37 -10.25 23.00 -9.73
N THR A 38 -10.64 23.01 -11.01
CA THR A 38 -11.15 24.17 -11.75
C THR A 38 -12.35 23.82 -12.65
N THR A 39 -13.02 24.84 -13.19
CA THR A 39 -14.12 24.68 -14.16
C THR A 39 -13.63 24.88 -15.60
N GLY A 40 -14.27 24.22 -16.56
CA GLY A 40 -14.12 24.47 -18.00
C GLY A 40 -12.89 23.89 -18.69
N VAL A 41 -11.77 23.66 -17.99
CA VAL A 41 -10.51 23.19 -18.61
C VAL A 41 -10.15 21.75 -18.20
N ALA A 42 -10.47 21.36 -16.97
CA ALA A 42 -10.09 20.06 -16.45
C ALA A 42 -11.01 18.93 -16.93
N ASN A 43 -10.41 17.84 -17.44
CA ASN A 43 -11.13 16.60 -17.75
C ASN A 43 -10.99 15.60 -16.59
N TYR A 44 -11.90 15.68 -15.62
CA TYR A 44 -11.88 14.81 -14.45
C TYR A 44 -12.19 13.34 -14.77
N SER A 45 -12.96 13.07 -15.82
CA SER A 45 -13.24 11.70 -16.25
C SER A 45 -11.98 11.03 -16.76
N ALA A 46 -11.17 11.73 -17.56
CA ALA A 46 -9.88 11.24 -18.01
C ALA A 46 -8.89 11.08 -16.85
N TRP A 47 -8.87 12.03 -15.91
CA TRP A 47 -8.05 11.92 -14.69
C TRP A 47 -8.47 10.72 -13.83
N ALA A 48 -9.77 10.52 -13.59
CA ALA A 48 -10.23 9.39 -12.79
C ALA A 48 -9.92 8.05 -13.48
N ALA A 49 -10.07 7.98 -14.80
CA ALA A 49 -9.76 6.79 -15.59
C ALA A 49 -8.26 6.42 -15.59
N SER A 50 -7.37 7.37 -15.30
CA SER A 50 -5.92 7.11 -15.23
C SER A 50 -5.44 6.64 -13.86
N HIS A 51 -6.31 6.53 -12.85
CA HIS A 51 -5.94 6.13 -11.48
C HIS A 51 -6.73 4.91 -11.03
N THR A 52 -6.11 4.06 -10.21
CA THR A 52 -6.81 2.96 -9.53
C THR A 52 -7.06 3.39 -8.10
N LEU A 53 -8.31 3.70 -7.77
CA LEU A 53 -8.69 4.18 -6.44
C LEU A 53 -9.11 2.99 -5.57
N HIS A 54 -8.39 2.80 -4.47
CA HIS A 54 -8.70 1.80 -3.45
C HIS A 54 -9.35 2.46 -2.23
N VAL A 55 -10.17 1.69 -1.51
CA VAL A 55 -10.71 2.13 -0.22
C VAL A 55 -9.55 2.48 0.72
N GLY A 56 -9.57 3.69 1.28
CA GLY A 56 -8.51 4.21 2.14
C GLY A 56 -7.55 5.19 1.45
N ASN A 57 -7.63 5.39 0.13
CA ASN A 57 -6.89 6.46 -0.55
C ASN A 57 -7.47 7.85 -0.24
N THR A 58 -6.65 8.89 -0.42
CA THR A 58 -7.03 10.30 -0.27
C THR A 58 -6.94 11.02 -1.61
N LEU A 59 -7.83 11.99 -1.84
CA LEU A 59 -7.92 12.84 -3.03
C LEU A 59 -7.60 14.31 -2.72
#